data_AF-A0A6C0QXY0-F1
#
_entry.id   AF-A0A6C0QXY0-F1
#
_cell.length_a   1.000
_cell.length_b   1.000
_cell.length_c   1.000
_cell.angle_alpha   90.00
_cell.angle_beta   90.00
_cell.angle_gamma   90.00
#
_symmetry.space_group_name_H-M   'P 1'
#
loop_
_entity.id
_entity.type
_entity.pdbx_description
1 polymer ?
#
loop_
_entity_poly.entity_id
_entity_poly.type
_entity_poly.pdbx_seq_one_letter_code
_entity_poly.pdbx_strand_id
1 'polypeptide(L)'
;MINFRIDEGKAKKWGKEKYSRWKSVLKENEKRQITEYTKNASPINSYLRENDGNLGPNPEMDKKIELMDKALKKTKLHDSITVYRGTDGIIFGEEFQTTLMNGNKVNEEVAMKIREQFEGTVLLERGYLSTSIVLGIQFLARNVLIELKVPKGDNAGYVDPISYFPGQLEL
;
A
#
# COMPACT_ATOMS: atom_id res chain seq x y z
N MET A 1 -5.55 -6.87 17.87
CA MET A 1 -5.08 -6.09 16.70
C MET A 1 -3.58 -5.89 16.84
N ILE A 2 -2.82 -6.26 15.83
CA ILE A 2 -1.36 -6.16 15.79
C ILE A 2 -0.98 -4.73 15.39
N ASN A 3 -0.01 -4.13 16.06
CA ASN A 3 0.62 -2.88 15.63
C ASN A 3 2.08 -2.90 16.07
N PHE A 4 3.01 -2.92 15.11
CA PHE A 4 4.45 -2.95 15.41
C PHE A 4 5.04 -1.57 15.69
N ARG A 5 4.34 -0.49 15.34
CA ARG A 5 4.85 0.88 15.38
C ARG A 5 6.20 0.96 14.67
N ILE A 6 7.29 1.13 15.42
CA ILE A 6 8.66 1.23 14.88
C ILE A 6 9.51 -0.03 15.13
N ASP A 7 8.93 -1.10 15.69
CA ASP A 7 9.65 -2.35 16.02
C ASP A 7 9.85 -3.23 14.78
N GLU A 8 10.86 -2.90 13.98
CA GLU A 8 11.21 -3.63 12.76
C GLU A 8 11.59 -5.09 13.01
N GLY A 9 12.20 -5.38 14.16
CA GLY A 9 12.63 -6.74 14.51
C GLY A 9 11.45 -7.70 14.64
N LYS A 10 10.43 -7.31 15.42
CA LYS A 10 9.19 -8.10 15.56
C LYS A 10 8.40 -8.12 14.26
N ALA A 11 8.31 -6.99 13.57
CA ALA A 11 7.62 -6.88 12.28
C ALA A 11 8.20 -7.84 11.24
N LYS A 12 9.52 -7.85 11.07
CA LYS A 12 10.22 -8.72 10.11
C LYS A 12 10.07 -10.20 10.46
N LYS A 13 10.11 -10.55 11.75
CA LYS A 13 9.87 -11.94 12.19
C LYS A 13 8.45 -12.39 11.80
N TRP A 14 7.44 -11.59 12.16
CA TRP A 14 6.05 -11.86 11.82
C TRP A 14 5.84 -11.96 10.30
N GLY A 15 6.35 -11.00 9.54
CA GLY A 15 6.19 -10.95 8.09
C GLY A 15 6.80 -12.16 7.39
N LYS A 16 8.01 -12.58 7.80
CA LYS A 16 8.65 -13.79 7.27
C LYS A 16 7.82 -15.06 7.52
N GLU A 17 7.23 -15.20 8.69
CA GLU A 17 6.35 -16.33 9.01
C GLU A 17 5.10 -16.34 8.10
N LYS A 18 4.49 -15.18 7.86
CA LYS A 18 3.35 -15.05 6.94
C LYS A 18 3.75 -15.34 5.49
N TYR A 19 4.84 -14.74 5.02
CA TYR A 19 5.34 -14.96 3.66
C TYR A 19 5.74 -16.41 3.42
N SER A 20 6.31 -17.12 4.39
CA SER A 20 6.69 -18.53 4.21
C SER A 20 5.49 -19.42 3.84
N ARG A 21 4.30 -19.13 4.40
CA ARG A 21 3.05 -19.86 4.08
C ARG A 21 2.51 -19.46 2.71
N TRP A 22 2.58 -18.18 2.37
CA TRP A 22 2.11 -17.69 1.07
C TRP A 22 3.04 -18.15 -0.08
N LYS A 23 4.35 -18.14 0.14
CA LYS A 23 5.39 -18.55 -0.82
C LYS A 23 5.17 -19.96 -1.36
N SER A 24 4.67 -20.90 -0.55
CA SER A 24 4.45 -22.29 -0.96
C SER A 24 3.30 -22.46 -1.95
N VAL A 25 2.40 -21.47 -2.06
CA VAL A 25 1.26 -21.49 -2.99
C VAL A 25 1.42 -20.51 -4.16
N LEU A 26 2.47 -19.69 -4.14
CA LEU A 26 2.83 -18.78 -5.22
C LEU A 26 3.59 -19.49 -6.34
N LYS A 27 3.20 -19.20 -7.59
CA LYS A 27 3.92 -19.60 -8.79
C LYS A 27 5.10 -18.66 -9.04
N GLU A 28 6.12 -19.11 -9.77
CA GLU A 28 7.31 -18.29 -10.04
C GLU A 28 7.00 -17.02 -10.84
N ASN A 29 6.06 -17.07 -11.77
CA ASN A 29 5.63 -15.88 -12.53
C ASN A 29 4.89 -14.85 -11.65
N GLU A 30 4.12 -15.31 -10.66
CA GLU A 30 3.47 -14.44 -9.67
C GLU A 30 4.52 -13.77 -8.77
N LYS A 31 5.51 -14.53 -8.26
CA LYS A 31 6.63 -13.97 -7.48
C LYS A 31 7.39 -12.93 -8.28
N ARG A 32 7.76 -13.23 -9.53
CA ARG A 32 8.45 -12.29 -10.41
C ARG A 32 7.63 -11.03 -10.63
N GLN A 33 6.33 -11.15 -10.84
CA GLN A 33 5.46 -10.00 -11.06
C GLN A 33 5.35 -9.12 -9.81
N ILE A 34 5.29 -9.70 -8.61
CA ILE A 34 5.36 -8.95 -7.35
C ILE A 34 6.70 -8.20 -7.24
N THR A 35 7.82 -8.86 -7.51
CA THR A 35 9.15 -8.21 -7.48
C THR A 35 9.20 -7.02 -8.45
N GLU A 36 8.74 -7.19 -9.70
CA GLU A 36 8.70 -6.09 -10.68
C GLU A 36 7.74 -4.96 -10.26
N TYR A 37 6.60 -5.28 -9.63
CA TYR A 37 5.70 -4.28 -9.07
C TYR A 37 6.41 -3.44 -8.00
N THR A 38 7.10 -4.06 -7.04
CA THR A 38 7.84 -3.32 -5.99
C THR A 38 8.99 -2.47 -6.54
N LYS A 39 9.57 -2.87 -7.69
CA LYS A 39 10.61 -2.09 -8.38
C LYS A 39 10.05 -0.80 -8.97
N ASN A 40 8.87 -0.85 -9.58
CA ASN A 40 8.20 0.32 -10.14
C ASN A 40 6.68 0.12 -10.20
N ALA A 41 5.98 0.51 -9.13
CA ALA A 41 4.54 0.34 -8.99
C ALA A 41 3.73 1.35 -9.82
N SER A 42 4.31 2.53 -10.13
CA SER A 42 3.59 3.66 -10.72
C SER A 42 2.87 3.33 -12.02
N PRO A 43 3.48 2.65 -13.01
CA PRO A 43 2.78 2.33 -14.26
C PRO A 43 1.54 1.46 -14.09
N ILE A 44 1.59 0.46 -13.18
CA ILE A 44 0.46 -0.42 -12.91
C ILE A 44 -0.64 0.34 -12.18
N ASN A 45 -0.28 1.10 -11.13
CA ASN A 45 -1.27 1.85 -10.35
C ASN A 45 -1.89 3.00 -11.16
N SER A 46 -1.13 3.71 -12.00
CA SER A 46 -1.66 4.74 -12.90
C SER A 46 -2.63 4.13 -13.92
N TYR A 47 -2.24 3.03 -14.56
CA TYR A 47 -3.13 2.33 -15.50
C TYR A 47 -4.44 1.91 -14.83
N LEU A 48 -4.38 1.34 -13.63
CA LEU A 48 -5.59 1.00 -12.88
C LEU A 48 -6.44 2.24 -12.56
N ARG A 49 -5.84 3.34 -12.11
CA ARG A 49 -6.58 4.58 -11.80
C ARG A 49 -7.24 5.20 -13.03
N GLU A 50 -6.54 5.21 -14.17
CA GLU A 50 -7.08 5.70 -15.45
C GLU A 50 -8.22 4.83 -16.00
N ASN A 51 -8.24 3.54 -15.65
CA ASN A 51 -9.26 2.57 -16.07
C ASN A 51 -10.28 2.23 -14.96
N ASP A 52 -10.44 3.09 -13.96
CA ASP A 52 -11.38 2.92 -12.84
C ASP A 52 -11.24 1.58 -12.09
N GLY A 53 -10.01 1.07 -11.97
CA GLY A 53 -9.66 -0.18 -11.32
C GLY A 53 -9.92 -1.43 -12.17
N ASN A 54 -10.27 -1.26 -13.45
CA ASN A 54 -10.53 -2.36 -14.37
C ASN A 54 -9.33 -2.63 -15.30
N LEU A 55 -9.38 -3.80 -15.94
CA LEU A 55 -8.54 -4.07 -17.12
C LEU A 55 -8.93 -3.14 -18.27
N GLY A 56 -8.02 -2.91 -19.20
CA GLY A 56 -8.14 -1.85 -20.19
C GLY A 56 -7.59 -2.25 -21.57
N PRO A 57 -7.08 -1.30 -22.36
CA PRO A 57 -6.66 -1.55 -23.73
C PRO A 57 -5.26 -2.15 -23.87
N ASN A 58 -4.53 -2.41 -22.79
CA ASN A 58 -3.16 -2.94 -22.82
C ASN A 58 -3.09 -4.37 -22.26
N PRO A 59 -3.13 -5.40 -23.14
CA PRO A 59 -3.12 -6.80 -22.71
C PRO A 59 -1.88 -7.21 -21.91
N GLU A 60 -0.74 -6.56 -22.13
CA GLU A 60 0.46 -6.84 -21.34
C GLU A 60 0.34 -6.33 -19.91
N MET A 61 -0.27 -5.16 -19.72
CA MET A 61 -0.56 -4.62 -18.40
C MET A 61 -1.64 -5.44 -17.70
N ASP A 62 -2.68 -5.82 -18.42
CA ASP A 62 -3.76 -6.65 -17.88
C ASP A 62 -3.24 -7.98 -17.35
N LYS A 63 -2.37 -8.64 -18.12
CA LYS A 63 -1.74 -9.90 -17.70
C LYS A 63 -0.91 -9.74 -16.43
N LYS A 64 -0.24 -8.59 -16.23
CA LYS A 64 0.52 -8.28 -15.02
C LYS A 64 -0.41 -8.12 -13.82
N ILE A 65 -1.51 -7.37 -13.98
CA ILE A 65 -2.55 -7.17 -12.97
C ILE A 65 -3.20 -8.49 -12.58
N GLU A 66 -3.57 -9.33 -13.55
CA GLU A 66 -4.14 -10.65 -13.26
C GLU A 66 -3.21 -11.54 -12.43
N LEU A 67 -1.90 -11.51 -12.68
CA LEU A 67 -0.92 -12.26 -11.91
C LEU A 67 -0.83 -11.75 -10.47
N MET A 68 -0.85 -10.43 -10.27
CA MET A 68 -0.88 -9.80 -8.95
C MET A 68 -2.15 -10.18 -8.19
N ASP A 69 -3.32 -10.08 -8.82
CA ASP A 69 -4.61 -10.47 -8.24
C ASP A 69 -4.66 -11.94 -7.83
N LYS A 70 -4.20 -12.83 -8.73
CA LYS A 70 -4.12 -14.27 -8.46
C LYS A 70 -3.18 -14.55 -7.28
N ALA A 71 -2.09 -13.80 -7.15
CA ALA A 71 -1.15 -13.95 -6.04
C ALA A 71 -1.78 -13.49 -4.71
N LEU A 72 -2.32 -12.28 -4.64
CA LEU A 72 -2.86 -11.69 -3.41
C LEU A 72 -4.09 -12.44 -2.89
N LYS A 73 -4.92 -13.02 -3.77
CA LYS A 73 -6.06 -13.85 -3.38
C LYS A 73 -5.68 -15.14 -2.62
N LYS A 74 -4.41 -15.57 -2.68
CA LYS A 74 -3.91 -16.79 -2.03
C LYS A 74 -3.44 -16.59 -0.58
N THR A 75 -3.47 -15.37 -0.07
CA THR A 75 -3.12 -15.06 1.32
C THR A 75 -4.22 -14.24 1.97
N LYS A 76 -4.44 -14.49 3.27
CA LYS A 76 -5.39 -13.74 4.09
C LYS A 76 -4.77 -13.46 5.45
N LEU A 77 -5.15 -12.35 6.05
CA LEU A 77 -4.74 -12.01 7.41
C LEU A 77 -5.43 -12.92 8.42
N HIS A 78 -4.63 -13.57 9.28
CA HIS A 78 -5.15 -14.36 10.40
C HIS A 78 -5.55 -13.48 11.60
N ASP A 79 -4.99 -12.28 11.68
CA ASP A 79 -5.19 -11.29 12.74
C ASP A 79 -5.27 -9.91 12.10
N SER A 80 -6.10 -9.02 12.64
CA SER A 80 -6.12 -7.62 12.20
C SER A 80 -4.79 -6.93 12.51
N ILE A 81 -4.34 -6.05 11.62
CA ILE A 81 -3.04 -5.37 11.71
C ILE A 81 -3.17 -3.88 11.36
N THR A 82 -2.40 -3.04 12.05
CA THR A 82 -2.18 -1.65 11.66
C THR A 82 -0.99 -1.56 10.71
N VAL A 83 -1.17 -0.88 9.60
CA VAL A 83 -0.14 -0.57 8.59
C VAL A 83 -0.06 0.93 8.35
N TYR A 84 1.04 1.36 7.75
CA TYR A 84 1.37 2.76 7.55
C TYR A 84 1.70 3.05 6.09
N ARG A 85 1.29 4.22 5.61
CA ARG A 85 1.66 4.73 4.29
C ARG A 85 1.90 6.24 4.37
N GLY A 86 3.11 6.65 4.02
CA GLY A 86 3.40 8.05 3.72
C GLY A 86 2.99 8.39 2.28
N THR A 87 2.22 9.44 2.09
CA THR A 87 1.75 9.93 0.79
C THR A 87 1.62 11.46 0.83
N ASP A 88 1.09 12.06 -0.22
CA ASP A 88 0.72 13.47 -0.25
C ASP A 88 -0.80 13.68 -0.31
N GLY A 89 -1.21 14.94 -0.43
CA GLY A 89 -2.61 15.34 -0.47
C GLY A 89 -3.40 14.80 -1.68
N ILE A 90 -2.77 14.12 -2.64
CA ILE A 90 -3.45 13.59 -3.83
C ILE A 90 -4.60 12.65 -3.50
N ILE A 91 -4.54 11.99 -2.35
CA ILE A 91 -5.60 11.07 -1.88
C ILE A 91 -6.92 11.79 -1.61
N PHE A 92 -6.88 13.12 -1.46
CA PHE A 92 -8.03 13.98 -1.28
C PHE A 92 -8.40 14.73 -2.56
N GLY A 93 -7.60 14.63 -3.63
CA GLY A 93 -7.76 15.39 -4.88
C GLY A 93 -6.48 16.15 -5.28
N GLU A 94 -6.35 16.46 -6.58
CA GLU A 94 -5.20 17.19 -7.12
C GLU A 94 -5.04 18.58 -6.49
N GLU A 95 -6.15 19.22 -6.11
CA GLU A 95 -6.17 20.51 -5.46
C GLU A 95 -5.51 20.50 -4.07
N PHE A 96 -5.52 19.37 -3.37
CA PHE A 96 -4.92 19.23 -2.04
C PHE A 96 -3.46 18.81 -2.08
N GLN A 97 -2.98 18.27 -3.20
CA GLN A 97 -1.61 17.79 -3.34
C GLN A 97 -0.58 18.89 -3.06
N THR A 98 -0.86 20.12 -3.52
CA THR A 98 0.08 21.25 -3.44
C THR A 98 -0.27 22.31 -2.39
N THR A 99 -1.47 22.24 -1.79
CA THR A 99 -1.98 23.29 -0.89
C THR A 99 -1.91 22.93 0.59
N LEU A 100 -1.71 21.65 0.92
CA LEU A 100 -1.71 21.16 2.31
C LEU A 100 -0.58 21.74 3.18
N MET A 101 0.53 22.17 2.58
CA MET A 101 1.72 22.62 3.30
C MET A 101 2.01 24.10 3.05
N ASN A 102 2.39 24.82 4.10
CA ASN A 102 3.03 26.13 4.05
C ASN A 102 4.46 26.00 4.58
N GLY A 103 5.40 25.74 3.67
CA GLY A 103 6.76 25.33 4.02
C GLY A 103 6.75 24.03 4.83
N ASN A 104 7.34 24.06 6.04
CA ASN A 104 7.40 22.91 6.94
C ASN A 104 6.21 22.81 7.91
N LYS A 105 5.17 23.62 7.73
CA LYS A 105 3.96 23.60 8.56
C LYS A 105 2.75 23.19 7.73
N VAL A 106 1.83 22.45 8.34
CA VAL A 106 0.53 22.17 7.74
C VAL A 106 -0.27 23.48 7.64
N ASN A 107 -0.94 23.69 6.51
CA ASN A 107 -1.91 24.77 6.37
C ASN A 107 -3.20 24.38 7.09
N GLU A 108 -3.47 25.02 8.24
CA GLU A 108 -4.59 24.67 9.12
C GLU A 108 -5.96 24.83 8.47
N GLU A 109 -6.16 25.85 7.63
CA GLU A 109 -7.43 26.06 6.91
C GLU A 109 -7.67 24.95 5.89
N VAL A 110 -6.63 24.53 5.18
CA VAL A 110 -6.72 23.42 4.20
C VAL A 110 -6.94 22.10 4.93
N ALA A 111 -6.26 21.87 6.06
CA ALA A 111 -6.47 20.68 6.88
C ALA A 111 -7.89 20.60 7.43
N MET A 112 -8.49 21.73 7.82
CA MET A 112 -9.89 21.80 8.26
C MET A 112 -10.85 21.46 7.12
N LYS A 113 -10.63 22.01 5.92
CA LYS A 113 -11.43 21.67 4.72
C LYS A 113 -11.36 20.18 4.38
N ILE A 114 -10.17 19.59 4.40
CA ILE A 114 -9.99 18.14 4.18
C ILE A 114 -10.78 17.36 5.23
N ARG A 115 -10.66 17.75 6.50
CA ARG A 115 -11.40 17.08 7.58
C ARG A 115 -12.91 17.14 7.35
N GLU A 116 -13.46 18.31 7.08
CA GLU A 116 -14.90 18.50 6.87
C GLU A 116 -15.43 17.70 5.67
N GLN A 117 -14.64 17.57 4.61
CA GLN A 117 -15.03 16.87 3.38
C GLN A 117 -14.87 15.34 3.46
N PHE A 118 -13.85 14.85 4.16
CA PHE A 118 -13.43 13.45 4.09
C PHE A 118 -13.59 12.66 5.41
N GLU A 119 -13.78 13.32 6.55
CA GLU A 119 -14.04 12.60 7.80
C GLU A 119 -15.39 11.87 7.73
N GLY A 120 -15.39 10.57 8.02
CA GLY A 120 -16.58 9.72 7.95
C GLY A 120 -16.97 9.27 6.54
N THR A 121 -16.17 9.57 5.51
CA THR A 121 -16.41 9.11 4.13
C THR A 121 -15.56 7.89 3.78
N VAL A 122 -15.81 7.31 2.60
CA VAL A 122 -15.04 6.20 2.04
C VAL A 122 -14.19 6.71 0.87
N LEU A 123 -12.88 6.50 0.95
CA LEU A 123 -11.96 6.70 -0.16
C LEU A 123 -11.74 5.37 -0.88
N LEU A 124 -11.74 5.42 -2.22
CA LEU A 124 -11.49 4.26 -3.06
C LEU A 124 -10.16 4.42 -3.80
N GLU A 125 -9.19 3.56 -3.46
CA GLU A 125 -7.95 3.42 -4.22
C GLU A 125 -8.19 2.39 -5.35
N ARG A 126 -7.98 2.83 -6.59
CA ARG A 126 -8.17 1.98 -7.78
C ARG A 126 -6.93 1.13 -8.10
N GLY A 127 -5.74 1.58 -7.70
CA GLY A 127 -4.50 0.81 -7.78
C GLY A 127 -4.33 -0.18 -6.63
N TYR A 128 -3.18 -0.85 -6.59
CA TYR A 128 -2.79 -1.58 -5.38
C TYR A 128 -2.28 -0.60 -4.31
N LEU A 129 -2.61 -0.88 -3.06
CA LEU A 129 -2.27 -0.04 -1.92
C LEU A 129 -1.06 -0.60 -1.16
N SER A 130 0.15 -0.27 -1.60
CA SER A 130 1.37 -0.59 -0.86
C SER A 130 1.43 0.15 0.47
N THR A 131 1.60 -0.61 1.54
CA THR A 131 1.75 -0.11 2.92
C THR A 131 2.95 -0.76 3.59
N SER A 132 3.39 -0.24 4.73
CA SER A 132 4.40 -0.88 5.57
C SER A 132 3.78 -1.31 6.89
N ILE A 133 4.17 -2.48 7.41
CA ILE A 133 3.74 -2.92 8.75
C ILE A 133 4.41 -2.15 9.90
N VAL A 134 5.29 -1.20 9.58
CA VAL A 134 5.93 -0.27 10.54
C VAL A 134 5.80 1.19 10.09
N LEU A 135 5.88 2.10 11.05
CA LEU A 135 6.03 3.52 10.82
C LEU A 135 7.48 3.82 10.44
N GLY A 136 7.80 3.65 9.16
CA GLY A 136 9.14 3.83 8.63
C GLY A 136 9.60 5.29 8.57
N ILE A 137 10.90 5.53 8.73
CA ILE A 137 11.51 6.87 8.70
C ILE A 137 11.29 7.61 7.36
N GLN A 138 11.13 6.87 6.26
CA GLN A 138 10.88 7.41 4.94
C GLN A 138 9.54 8.17 4.86
N PHE A 139 8.62 7.93 5.79
CA PHE A 139 7.35 8.63 5.86
C PHE A 139 7.46 10.00 6.53
N LEU A 140 8.55 10.31 7.23
CA LEU A 140 8.77 11.63 7.83
C LEU A 140 8.90 12.75 6.79
N ALA A 141 9.29 12.41 5.56
CA ALA A 141 9.38 13.35 4.45
C ALA A 141 8.07 13.49 3.66
N ARG A 142 6.97 12.87 4.13
CA ARG A 142 5.66 12.89 3.49
C ARG A 142 4.70 13.77 4.30
N ASN A 143 3.90 14.57 3.62
CA ASN A 143 2.96 15.51 4.24
C ASN A 143 1.63 14.86 4.66
N VAL A 144 1.35 13.63 4.24
CA VAL A 144 0.23 12.82 4.74
C VAL A 144 0.75 11.47 5.22
N LEU A 145 0.38 11.10 6.45
CA LEU A 145 0.60 9.78 7.01
C LEU A 145 -0.74 9.08 7.20
N ILE A 146 -0.94 7.96 6.52
CA ILE A 146 -2.10 7.09 6.71
C ILE A 146 -1.71 6.02 7.72
N GLU A 147 -2.44 5.92 8.84
CA GLU A 147 -2.49 4.75 9.70
C GLU A 147 -3.76 3.95 9.37
N LEU A 148 -3.59 2.79 8.74
CA LEU A 148 -4.70 1.97 8.23
C LEU A 148 -4.85 0.69 9.07
N LYS A 149 -6.07 0.41 9.52
CA LYS A 149 -6.41 -0.85 10.19
C LYS A 149 -6.94 -1.82 9.14
N VAL A 150 -6.21 -2.90 8.89
CA VAL A 150 -6.65 -3.99 8.00
C VAL A 150 -7.30 -5.10 8.84
N PRO A 151 -8.56 -5.45 8.60
CA PRO A 151 -9.26 -6.43 9.41
C PRO A 151 -8.76 -7.86 9.16
N LYS A 152 -9.13 -8.76 10.06
CA LYS A 152 -8.83 -10.19 9.93
C LYS A 152 -9.64 -10.75 8.76
N GLY A 153 -9.04 -11.62 7.95
CA GLY A 153 -9.70 -12.29 6.83
C GLY A 153 -9.51 -11.60 5.48
N ASP A 154 -9.02 -10.36 5.46
CA ASP A 154 -8.74 -9.61 4.24
C ASP A 154 -7.46 -10.10 3.55
N ASN A 155 -7.39 -9.88 2.25
CA ASN A 155 -6.24 -10.21 1.42
C ASN A 155 -5.16 -9.14 1.57
N ALA A 156 -4.03 -9.50 2.18
CA ALA A 156 -2.84 -8.66 2.29
C ALA A 156 -1.59 -9.55 2.31
N GLY A 157 -0.55 -9.16 1.57
CA GLY A 157 0.59 -10.03 1.28
C GLY A 157 1.90 -9.39 1.70
N TYR A 158 2.60 -9.99 2.67
CA TYR A 158 3.91 -9.48 3.07
C TYR A 158 4.94 -9.78 1.97
N VAL A 159 5.38 -8.76 1.23
CA VAL A 159 6.21 -8.93 0.01
C VAL A 159 7.70 -8.66 0.21
N ASP A 160 8.10 -8.07 1.33
CA ASP A 160 9.49 -7.68 1.63
C ASP A 160 10.56 -8.74 1.29
N PRO A 161 10.37 -10.07 1.50
CA PRO A 161 11.39 -11.07 1.18
C PRO A 161 11.66 -11.26 -0.33
N ILE A 162 10.79 -10.76 -1.21
CA ILE A 162 10.94 -10.76 -2.67
C ILE A 162 10.80 -9.35 -3.26
N SER A 163 10.75 -8.32 -2.43
CA SER A 163 10.71 -6.94 -2.88
C SER A 163 12.05 -6.56 -3.51
N TYR A 164 11.99 -5.71 -4.53
CA TYR A 164 13.16 -5.05 -5.10
C TYR A 164 13.82 -4.10 -4.10
N PHE A 165 13.05 -3.58 -3.14
CA PHE A 165 13.50 -2.70 -2.06
C PHE A 165 13.32 -3.38 -0.69
N PRO A 166 14.21 -4.33 -0.33
CA PRO A 166 14.14 -5.01 0.96
C PRO A 166 14.31 -4.02 2.12
N GLY A 167 13.60 -4.26 3.21
CA GLY A 167 13.58 -3.40 4.39
C GLY A 167 12.41 -2.41 4.43
N GLN A 168 11.60 -2.32 3.38
CA GLN A 168 10.36 -1.52 3.41
C GLN A 168 9.27 -2.19 4.26
N LEU A 169 9.41 -3.50 4.57
CA LEU A 169 8.46 -4.29 5.35
C LEU A 169 7.03 -4.16 4.78
N GLU A 170 6.95 -4.22 3.45
CA GLU A 170 5.74 -3.96 2.69
C GLU A 170 4.69 -5.07 2.86
N LEU A 171 3.43 -4.67 3.02
CA LEU A 171 2.23 -5.50 3.06
C LEU A 171 1.22 -5.05 2.00
#